data_AF-A0A6C0CWI7-F1
#
_entry.id   AF-A0A6C0CWI7-F1
#
_cell.length_a   1.000
_cell.length_b   1.000
_cell.length_c   1.000
_cell.angle_alpha   90.00
_cell.angle_beta   90.00
_cell.angle_gamma   90.00
#
_symmetry.space_group_name_H-M   'P 1'
#
loop_
_entity.id
_entity.type
_entity.pdbx_description
1 polymer ?
#
loop_
_entity_poly.entity_id
_entity_poly.type
_entity_poly.pdbx_seq_one_letter_code
_entity_poly.pdbx_strand_id
1 'polypeptide(L)'
;MELYSLSSIPYYNSIMQEYTNILILNKMPDGPLRDICKQIRQNKLSPFEANTNLCRKPNCIIAIKDDTNSCGFLCIDDLPNLFEFLINNGYTIDQSITKVFQKTNVKMNGELICIIKY
;
A
#
# COMPACT_ATOMS: atom_id res chain seq x y z
N MET A 1 20.11 -0.21 0.49
CA MET A 1 19.26 -0.99 1.41
C MET A 1 18.15 -0.10 1.88
N GLU A 2 16.99 -0.25 1.25
CA GLU A 2 15.80 0.54 1.56
C GLU A 2 14.67 -0.36 2.04
N LEU A 3 13.94 0.15 3.04
CA LEU A 3 12.79 -0.53 3.62
C LEU A 3 11.51 0.16 3.15
N TYR A 4 10.58 -0.65 2.69
CA TYR A 4 9.26 -0.24 2.23
C TYR A 4 8.22 -0.97 3.05
N SER A 5 7.21 -0.25 3.55
CA SER A 5 6.08 -0.89 4.22
C SER A 5 4.96 -1.11 3.23
N LEU A 6 4.55 -2.37 3.07
CA LEU A 6 3.37 -2.75 2.32
C LEU A 6 2.17 -2.76 3.26
N SER A 7 1.19 -1.91 2.98
CA SER A 7 -0.02 -1.79 3.78
C SER A 7 -1.27 -1.87 2.89
N SER A 8 -2.39 -2.25 3.48
CA SER A 8 -3.70 -2.28 2.86
C SER A 8 -4.57 -1.15 3.38
N ILE A 9 -5.28 -0.45 2.50
CA ILE A 9 -6.25 0.58 2.86
C ILE A 9 -7.56 0.41 2.10
N PRO A 10 -8.70 0.81 2.69
CA PRO A 10 -9.95 0.88 1.96
C PRO A 10 -9.90 2.03 0.94
N TYR A 11 -10.24 1.71 -0.30
CA TYR A 11 -10.35 2.64 -1.41
C TYR A 11 -11.71 2.51 -2.08
N TYR A 12 -12.34 3.65 -2.35
CA TYR A 12 -13.63 3.68 -3.02
C TYR A 12 -13.42 3.69 -4.53
N ASN A 13 -13.77 2.59 -5.19
CA ASN A 13 -13.75 2.51 -6.65
C ASN A 13 -15.04 3.14 -7.20
N SER A 14 -14.92 4.30 -7.85
CA SER A 14 -16.07 5.02 -8.41
C SER A 14 -16.71 4.31 -9.61
N ILE A 15 -15.99 3.41 -10.28
CA ILE A 15 -16.48 2.66 -11.45
C ILE A 15 -17.39 1.52 -11.00
N MET A 16 -16.95 0.75 -10.01
CA MET A 16 -17.69 -0.40 -9.47
C MET A 16 -18.60 -0.02 -8.30
N GLN A 17 -18.50 1.23 -7.81
CA GLN A 17 -19.26 1.77 -6.68
C GLN A 17 -19.10 0.96 -5.38
N GLU A 18 -17.95 0.33 -5.20
CA GLU A 18 -17.66 -0.52 -4.04
C GLU A 18 -16.35 -0.11 -3.33
N TYR A 19 -16.24 -0.49 -2.07
CA TYR A 19 -15.02 -0.33 -1.29
C TYR A 19 -14.17 -1.59 -1.43
N THR A 20 -12.97 -1.41 -1.96
CA THR A 20 -11.97 -2.47 -2.12
C THR A 20 -10.72 -2.12 -1.32
N ASN A 21 -10.07 -3.16 -0.77
CA ASN A 21 -8.82 -2.99 -0.04
C ASN A 21 -7.66 -3.04 -1.03
N ILE A 22 -7.02 -1.89 -1.24
CA ILE A 22 -5.90 -1.75 -2.18
C ILE A 22 -4.56 -1.76 -1.46
N LEU A 23 -3.53 -2.20 -2.16
CA LEU A 23 -2.16 -2.21 -1.66
C LEU A 23 -1.46 -0.87 -1.86
N ILE A 24 -0.80 -0.39 -0.80
CA ILE A 24 -0.08 0.88 -0.77
C ILE A 24 1.32 0.74 -0.17
N LEU A 25 2.19 1.70 -0.51
CA LEU A 25 3.54 1.86 0.03
C LEU A 25 3.69 3.17 0.80
N ASN A 26 4.61 3.19 1.77
CA ASN A 26 4.94 4.41 2.53
C ASN A 26 5.70 5.46 1.73
N LYS A 27 6.52 5.05 0.77
CA LYS A 27 7.33 5.92 -0.08
C LYS A 27 7.42 5.36 -1.49
N MET A 28 7.76 6.23 -2.45
CA MET A 28 8.01 5.80 -3.81
C MET A 28 9.20 4.82 -3.80
N PRO A 29 9.05 3.61 -4.35
CA PRO A 29 10.14 2.67 -4.42
C PRO A 29 11.07 3.00 -5.59
N ASP A 30 12.33 2.61 -5.41
CA ASP A 30 13.30 2.51 -6.49
C ASP A 30 13.27 1.12 -7.12
N GLY A 31 13.71 1.03 -8.37
CA GLY A 31 13.73 -0.21 -9.15
C GLY A 31 12.39 -0.53 -9.83
N PRO A 32 12.15 -1.80 -10.22
CA PRO A 32 11.02 -2.21 -11.07
C PRO A 32 9.65 -2.10 -10.36
N LEU A 33 9.64 -2.01 -9.03
CA LEU A 33 8.41 -1.70 -8.28
C LEU A 33 7.89 -0.29 -8.59
N ARG A 34 8.75 0.63 -9.05
CA ARG A 34 8.39 2.00 -9.40
C ARG A 34 7.44 2.06 -10.60
N ASP A 35 7.64 1.21 -11.60
CA ASP A 35 6.84 1.18 -12.83
C ASP A 35 5.39 0.77 -12.58
N ILE A 36 5.17 -0.10 -11.60
CA ILE A 36 3.83 -0.54 -11.17
C ILE A 36 3.25 0.33 -10.05
N CYS A 37 3.98 1.33 -9.57
CA CYS A 37 3.49 2.24 -8.52
C CYS A 37 2.92 3.52 -9.11
N LYS A 38 1.77 3.95 -8.57
CA LYS A 38 1.11 5.20 -8.93
C LYS A 38 0.76 6.00 -7.69
N GLN A 39 1.13 7.27 -7.69
CA GLN A 39 0.68 8.19 -6.67
C GLN A 39 -0.80 8.56 -6.92
N ILE A 40 -1.63 8.36 -5.91
CA ILE A 40 -3.05 8.70 -5.96
C ILE A 40 -3.42 9.60 -4.79
N ARG A 41 -4.44 10.43 -5.01
CA ARG A 41 -5.03 11.24 -3.96
C ARG A 41 -6.05 10.40 -3.20
N GLN A 42 -5.91 10.32 -1.90
CA GLN A 42 -6.88 9.64 -1.06
C GLN A 42 -8.11 10.53 -0.89
N ASN A 43 -9.28 9.99 -1.21
CA ASN A 43 -10.55 10.65 -0.92
C ASN A 43 -10.84 10.56 0.57
N LYS A 44 -11.51 11.57 1.12
CA LYS A 44 -11.96 11.52 2.52
C LYS A 44 -12.95 10.36 2.67
N LEU A 45 -12.65 9.44 3.58
CA LEU A 45 -13.55 8.34 3.92
C LEU A 45 -14.76 8.82 4.71
N SER A 46 -14.63 9.95 5.41
CA SER A 46 -15.72 10.56 6.16
C SER A 46 -15.71 12.08 6.01
N PRO A 47 -16.89 12.73 5.90
CA PRO A 47 -16.99 14.19 5.93
C PRO A 47 -16.52 14.79 7.28
N PHE A 48 -16.50 13.97 8.34
CA PHE A 48 -16.02 14.37 9.68
C PHE A 48 -14.51 14.19 9.86
N GLU A 49 -13.79 13.66 8.86
CA GLU A 49 -12.35 13.49 8.95
C GLU A 49 -11.64 14.85 8.77
N ALA A 50 -11.31 15.46 9.90
CA ALA A 50 -10.55 16.71 9.96
C ALA A 50 -9.03 16.40 9.98
N ASN A 51 -8.30 16.90 8.98
CA ASN A 51 -6.84 16.80 8.91
C ASN A 51 -6.16 17.91 9.74
N THR A 52 -6.63 18.11 10.98
CA THR A 52 -6.21 19.20 11.88
C THR A 52 -5.21 18.73 12.95
N ASN A 53 -4.91 17.43 13.00
CA ASN A 53 -3.96 16.86 13.95
C ASN A 53 -2.50 17.23 13.63
N LEU A 54 -1.63 17.18 14.64
CA LEU A 54 -0.19 17.43 14.52
C LEU A 54 0.48 16.42 13.55
N CYS A 55 0.02 15.16 13.59
CA CYS A 55 0.39 14.12 12.63
C CYS A 55 -0.67 14.05 11.52
N ARG A 56 -0.50 14.87 10.47
CA ARG A 56 -1.43 14.93 9.34
C ARG A 56 -1.33 13.67 8.50
N LYS A 57 -2.48 13.13 8.09
CA LYS A 57 -2.50 12.07 7.09
C LYS A 57 -2.07 12.66 5.74
N PRO A 58 -1.18 11.98 5.00
CA PRO A 58 -0.80 12.43 3.67
C PRO A 58 -2.01 12.37 2.73
N ASN A 59 -2.24 13.45 1.98
CA ASN A 59 -3.31 13.49 0.98
C ASN A 59 -3.01 12.58 -0.23
N CYS A 60 -1.73 12.27 -0.45
CA CYS A 60 -1.26 11.45 -1.53
C CYS A 60 -0.59 10.20 -0.98
N ILE A 61 -0.98 9.05 -1.51
CA ILE A 61 -0.48 7.72 -1.16
C ILE A 61 0.06 7.06 -2.42
N ILE A 62 0.98 6.12 -2.26
CA ILE A 62 1.54 5.36 -3.38
C ILE A 62 0.77 4.05 -3.45
N ALA A 63 -0.08 3.88 -4.46
CA ALA A 63 -0.84 2.67 -4.70
C ALA A 63 -0.17 1.83 -5.78
N ILE A 64 -0.31 0.51 -5.69
CA ILE A 64 0.20 -0.41 -6.69
C ILE A 64 -0.88 -0.61 -7.75
N LYS A 65 -0.52 -0.41 -9.02
CA LYS A 65 -1.40 -0.59 -10.17
C LYS A 65 -1.32 -2.04 -10.62
N ASP A 66 -2.48 -2.59 -10.98
CA ASP A 66 -2.52 -3.86 -11.68
C ASP A 66 -2.31 -3.65 -13.19
N ASP A 67 -1.42 -4.45 -13.79
CA ASP A 67 -1.15 -4.40 -15.23
C ASP A 67 -2.24 -5.15 -16.02
N THR A 68 -2.90 -6.13 -15.39
CA THR A 68 -3.91 -6.97 -16.04
C THR A 68 -5.27 -6.28 -16.13
N ASN A 69 -5.59 -5.39 -15.18
CA ASN A 69 -6.82 -4.62 -15.14
C ASN A 69 -6.61 -3.16 -15.55
N SER A 70 -7.20 -2.81 -16.68
CA SER A 70 -7.24 -1.46 -17.28
C SER A 70 -7.71 -0.34 -16.33
N CYS A 71 -8.36 -0.66 -15.21
CA CYS A 71 -8.94 0.30 -14.26
C CYS A 71 -8.67 -0.01 -12.78
N GLY A 72 -7.94 -1.08 -12.44
CA GLY A 72 -7.87 -1.61 -11.07
C GLY A 72 -6.51 -1.39 -10.42
N PHE A 73 -6.50 -0.90 -9.18
CA PHE A 73 -5.33 -1.04 -8.31
C PHE A 73 -5.21 -2.49 -7.86
N LEU A 74 -4.03 -2.92 -7.44
CA LEU A 74 -3.87 -4.26 -6.87
C LEU A 74 -4.70 -4.38 -5.58
N CYS A 75 -5.58 -5.38 -5.55
CA CYS A 75 -6.36 -5.74 -4.39
C CYS A 75 -5.58 -6.68 -3.48
N ILE A 76 -6.11 -6.94 -2.28
CA ILE A 76 -5.51 -7.90 -1.34
C ILE A 76 -5.49 -9.34 -1.90
N ASP A 77 -6.42 -9.68 -2.79
CA ASP A 77 -6.49 -10.98 -3.46
C ASP A 77 -5.31 -11.21 -4.44
N ASP A 78 -4.74 -10.14 -5.00
CA ASP A 78 -3.60 -10.17 -5.93
C ASP A 78 -2.24 -10.17 -5.22
N LEU A 79 -2.24 -10.21 -3.89
CA LEU A 79 -1.02 -10.25 -3.07
C LEU A 79 -0.04 -11.39 -3.45
N PRO A 80 -0.50 -12.62 -3.78
CA PRO A 80 0.40 -13.68 -4.23
C PRO A 80 1.17 -13.31 -5.50
N ASN A 81 0.50 -12.69 -6.47
CA ASN A 81 1.11 -12.24 -7.73
C ASN A 81 2.15 -11.15 -7.48
N LEU A 82 1.86 -10.23 -6.55
CA LEU A 82 2.83 -9.22 -6.13
C LEU A 82 4.06 -9.83 -5.47
N PHE A 83 3.91 -10.84 -4.61
CA PHE A 83 5.04 -11.50 -3.99
C PHE A 83 5.91 -12.24 -5.00
N GLU A 84 5.31 -12.90 -5.99
CA GLU A 84 6.07 -13.51 -7.08
C GLU A 84 6.87 -12.46 -7.85
N PHE A 85 6.26 -11.33 -8.20
CA PHE A 85 6.95 -10.22 -8.87
C PHE A 85 8.11 -9.68 -8.02
N LEU A 86 7.90 -9.48 -6.71
CA LEU A 86 8.93 -8.96 -5.81
C LEU A 86 10.12 -9.91 -5.71
N ILE A 87 9.88 -11.21 -5.53
CA ILE A 87 10.93 -12.22 -5.42
C ILE A 87 11.72 -12.31 -6.73
N ASN A 88 11.03 -12.32 -7.88
CA ASN A 88 11.68 -12.38 -9.20
C ASN A 88 12.56 -11.15 -9.49
N ASN A 89 12.23 -10.00 -8.91
CA ASN A 89 12.99 -8.75 -9.05
C ASN A 89 14.01 -8.52 -7.91
N GLY A 90 14.26 -9.51 -7.06
CA GLY A 90 15.30 -9.47 -6.03
C GLY A 90 14.92 -8.76 -4.74
N TYR A 91 13.63 -8.45 -4.52
CA TYR A 91 13.16 -7.93 -3.25
C TYR A 91 13.05 -9.04 -2.21
N THR A 92 13.36 -8.73 -0.95
CA THR A 92 13.23 -9.65 0.18
C THR A 92 12.15 -9.19 1.16
N ILE A 93 11.39 -10.13 1.71
CA ILE A 93 10.32 -9.83 2.68
C ILE A 93 10.90 -10.00 4.09
N ASP A 94 10.96 -8.92 4.87
CA ASP A 94 11.51 -8.94 6.23
C ASP A 94 10.44 -9.31 7.26
N GLN A 95 10.43 -10.58 7.66
CA GLN A 95 9.49 -11.10 8.65
C GLN A 95 9.79 -10.62 10.07
N SER A 96 11.04 -10.30 10.38
CA SER A 96 11.46 -9.91 11.74
C SER A 96 10.88 -8.55 12.10
N ILE A 97 11.04 -7.58 11.20
CA ILE A 97 10.50 -6.23 11.35
C ILE A 97 8.97 -6.27 11.28
N THR A 98 8.41 -7.04 10.34
CA THR A 98 6.95 -7.22 10.21
C THR A 98 6.31 -7.71 11.52
N LYS A 99 6.92 -8.71 12.18
CA LYS A 99 6.44 -9.24 13.48
C LYS A 99 6.47 -8.20 14.59
N VAL A 100 7.48 -7.31 14.60
CA VAL A 100 7.57 -6.24 15.61
C VAL A 100 6.42 -5.24 15.43
N PHE A 101 6.14 -4.81 14.20
CA PHE A 101 5.04 -3.89 13.93
C PHE A 101 3.66 -4.50 14.19
N GLN A 102 3.45 -5.77 13.83
CA GLN A 102 2.19 -6.47 14.12
C GLN A 102 1.94 -6.63 15.63
N LYS A 103 2.98 -6.93 16.41
CA LYS A 103 2.88 -7.07 17.87
C LYS A 103 2.60 -5.75 18.60
N THR A 104 3.09 -4.64 18.06
CA THR A 104 3.00 -3.34 18.73
C THR A 104 1.66 -2.64 18.53
N ASN A 105 0.77 -3.20 17.69
CA ASN A 105 -0.57 -2.65 17.37
C ASN A 105 -0.54 -1.15 17.04
N VAL A 106 0.56 -0.68 16.45
CA VAL A 106 0.71 0.71 16.01
C VAL A 106 -0.16 0.87 14.78
N LYS A 107 -1.26 1.60 14.91
CA LYS A 107 -2.15 1.93 13.78
C LYS A 107 -1.45 2.91 12.85
N MET A 108 -0.74 2.37 11.86
CA MET A 108 -0.25 3.14 10.72
C MET A 108 -1.42 3.51 9.79
N ASN A 109 -1.13 4.27 8.73
CA ASN A 109 -2.13 4.65 7.74
C ASN A 109 -2.50 3.41 6.89
N GLY A 110 -3.34 2.54 7.44
CA GLY A 110 -3.71 1.24 6.86
C GLY A 110 -3.29 0.05 7.72
N GLU A 111 -3.69 -1.14 7.28
CA GLU A 111 -3.31 -2.42 7.89
C GLU A 111 -1.96 -2.86 7.31
N LEU A 112 -0.94 -3.01 8.16
CA LEU A 112 0.38 -3.45 7.71
C LEU A 112 0.36 -4.93 7.34
N ILE A 113 0.77 -5.24 6.12
CA ILE A 113 0.92 -6.61 5.65
C ILE A 113 2.34 -7.10 5.90
N CYS A 114 3.34 -6.42 5.32
CA CYS A 114 4.74 -6.80 5.46
C CYS A 114 5.71 -5.64 5.20
N ILE A 115 6.96 -5.83 5.60
CA ILE A 115 8.08 -4.99 5.23
C ILE A 115 8.85 -5.64 4.09
N ILE A 116 9.08 -4.86 3.03
CA ILE A 116 9.85 -5.25 1.86
C ILE A 116 11.20 -4.54 1.93
N LYS A 117 12.25 -5.25 1.53
CA LYS A 117 13.62 -4.79 1.48
C LYS A 117 14.17 -4.92 0.06
N TYR A 118 14.85 -3.86 -0.38
CA TYR A 118 15.64 -3.81 -1.62
C TYR A 118 17.09 -3.44 -1.29
#